data_AF-M4D2M0-F1
#
_entry.id   AF-M4D2M0-F1
#
_cell.length_a   1.000
_cell.length_b   1.000
_cell.length_c   1.000
_cell.angle_alpha   90.00
_cell.angle_beta   90.00
_cell.angle_gamma   90.00
#
_symmetry.space_group_name_H-M   'P 1'
#
loop_
_entity.id
_entity.type
_entity.pdbx_description
1 polymer ?
#
loop_
_entity_poly.entity_id
_entity_poly.type
_entity_poly.pdbx_seq_one_letter_code
_entity_poly.pdbx_strand_id
1 'polypeptide(L)'
;METPRKKLTNGRVNSYSLSLDLMIEIFKRLPLKTLIRSLCVSKQWASIIRGRYFMKLFLNESLTRPKSVVFVFRKRYDGLSYSEVSLKIAHELVPSSSDAASSLATYHVTVHTLQRTKISPSVHGLICYGPPSELIVYNPCTRRSATLPKVNAGRRAINHYLGYDPINNDYKVLCIIRGMPKLSNRRGLAEEILVLTLGSSTHQDSWKMMNIQDNIIPHHSPLSEELCINGVLYYQAFTG
;
A
#
# COMPACT_ATOMS: atom_id res chain seq x y z
N MET A 1 66.38 1.25 4.32
CA MET A 1 66.05 2.12 3.16
C MET A 1 64.57 1.97 2.89
N GLU A 2 63.75 2.81 3.51
CA GLU A 2 62.30 2.82 3.31
C GLU A 2 61.92 3.94 2.33
N THR A 3 61.09 3.60 1.35
CA THR A 3 60.61 4.50 0.31
C THR A 3 59.48 5.39 0.82
N PRO A 4 59.46 6.70 0.51
CA PRO A 4 58.43 7.59 1.02
C PRO A 4 57.13 7.46 0.22
N ARG A 5 56.01 7.29 0.94
CA ARG A 5 54.64 7.34 0.40
C ARG A 5 54.38 8.71 -0.24
N LYS A 6 54.14 8.73 -1.56
CA LYS A 6 53.66 9.90 -2.29
C LYS A 6 52.27 10.30 -1.76
N LYS A 7 52.17 11.52 -1.23
CA LYS A 7 50.89 12.20 -0.97
C LYS A 7 50.20 12.45 -2.31
N LEU A 8 49.05 11.83 -2.52
CA LEU A 8 48.12 12.20 -3.59
C LEU A 8 47.54 13.58 -3.25
N THR A 9 47.92 14.56 -4.05
CA THR A 9 47.39 15.92 -4.02
C THR A 9 45.91 15.91 -4.36
N ASN A 10 45.11 16.60 -3.54
CA ASN A 10 43.68 16.84 -3.77
C ASN A 10 43.51 17.67 -5.06
N GLY A 11 43.36 16.98 -6.19
CA GLY A 11 42.77 17.56 -7.39
C GLY A 11 41.31 17.87 -7.07
N ARG A 12 41.00 19.15 -6.90
CA ARG A 12 39.64 19.65 -6.75
C ARG A 12 38.90 19.42 -8.07
N VAL A 13 38.36 18.21 -8.25
CA VAL A 13 37.42 17.92 -9.33
C VAL A 13 36.19 18.77 -9.06
N ASN A 14 36.02 19.85 -9.81
CA ASN A 14 34.73 20.51 -9.94
C ASN A 14 33.78 19.50 -10.59
N SER A 15 33.15 18.67 -9.77
CA SER A 15 32.06 17.84 -10.23
C SER A 15 30.90 18.78 -10.55
N TYR A 16 30.53 18.86 -11.82
CA TYR A 16 29.25 19.40 -12.24
C TYR A 16 28.17 18.48 -11.63
N SER A 17 27.81 18.75 -10.37
CA SER A 17 26.76 18.01 -9.69
C SER A 17 25.44 18.40 -10.33
N LEU A 18 24.72 17.40 -10.83
CA LEU A 18 23.38 17.58 -11.33
C LEU A 18 22.53 18.19 -10.19
N SER A 19 21.77 19.25 -10.49
CA SER A 19 20.93 19.88 -9.47
C SER A 19 19.89 18.91 -8.91
N LEU A 20 19.44 19.16 -7.68
CA LEU A 20 18.43 18.31 -7.01
C LEU A 20 17.15 18.19 -7.86
N ASP A 21 16.69 19.29 -8.42
CA ASP A 21 15.47 19.33 -9.23
C ASP A 21 15.60 18.48 -10.50
N LEU A 22 16.76 18.54 -11.17
CA LEU A 22 17.03 17.70 -12.34
C LEU A 22 17.12 16.22 -11.97
N MET A 23 17.72 15.87 -10.83
CA MET A 23 17.71 14.48 -10.33
C MET A 23 16.28 14.00 -10.08
N ILE A 24 15.42 14.81 -9.47
CA ILE A 24 14.01 14.48 -9.22
C ILE A 24 13.25 14.28 -10.55
N GLU A 25 13.42 15.19 -11.51
CA GLU A 25 12.78 15.10 -12.84
C GLU A 25 13.22 13.86 -13.61
N ILE A 26 14.48 13.46 -13.51
CA ILE A 26 14.98 12.21 -14.11
C ILE A 26 14.38 11.01 -13.38
N PHE A 27 14.54 10.92 -12.05
CA PHE A 27 14.13 9.76 -11.28
C PHE A 27 12.62 9.53 -11.33
N LYS A 28 11.81 10.59 -11.34
CA LYS A 28 10.35 10.44 -11.42
C LYS A 28 9.89 9.84 -12.76
N ARG A 29 10.74 9.94 -13.79
CA ARG A 29 10.47 9.40 -15.14
C ARG A 29 10.85 7.93 -15.30
N LEU A 30 11.69 7.40 -14.41
CA LEU A 30 12.21 6.03 -14.51
C LEU A 30 11.15 4.98 -14.12
N PRO A 31 11.17 3.78 -14.74
CA PRO A 31 10.41 2.64 -14.23
C PRO A 31 10.81 2.28 -12.80
N LEU A 32 9.86 1.83 -11.97
CA LEU A 32 10.08 1.49 -10.57
C LEU A 32 11.25 0.50 -10.36
N LYS A 33 11.39 -0.50 -11.24
CA LYS A 33 12.50 -1.47 -11.19
C LYS A 33 13.87 -0.80 -11.36
N THR A 34 13.97 0.19 -12.24
CA THR A 34 15.22 0.96 -12.47
C THR A 34 15.49 1.84 -11.26
N LEU A 35 14.46 2.53 -10.76
CA LEU A 35 14.54 3.40 -9.59
C LEU A 35 15.02 2.64 -8.32
N ILE A 36 14.53 1.43 -8.10
CA ILE A 36 14.98 0.58 -6.96
C ILE A 36 16.46 0.23 -7.10
N ARG A 37 16.96 -0.05 -8.32
CA ARG A 37 18.39 -0.29 -8.55
C ARG A 37 19.20 0.99 -8.31
N SER A 38 18.69 2.15 -8.67
CA SER A 38 19.34 3.45 -8.43
C SER A 38 19.62 3.74 -6.94
N LEU A 39 18.91 3.07 -6.02
CA LEU A 39 19.18 3.16 -4.57
C LEU A 39 20.59 2.71 -4.17
N CYS A 40 21.26 1.85 -4.95
CA CYS A 40 22.61 1.38 -4.64
C CYS A 40 23.73 2.25 -5.21
N VAL A 41 23.40 3.27 -6.02
CA VAL A 41 24.39 4.10 -6.73
C VAL A 41 25.09 5.06 -5.77
N SER A 42 24.35 5.76 -4.91
CA SER A 42 24.93 6.67 -3.91
C SER A 42 23.98 6.92 -2.74
N LYS A 43 24.53 7.37 -1.60
CA LYS A 43 23.73 7.79 -0.43
C LYS A 43 22.79 8.96 -0.77
N GLN A 44 23.23 9.88 -1.63
CA GLN A 44 22.41 11.02 -2.05
C GLN A 44 21.21 10.56 -2.87
N TRP A 45 21.42 9.68 -3.85
CA TRP A 45 20.34 9.12 -4.67
C TRP A 45 19.36 8.33 -3.81
N ALA A 46 19.88 7.49 -2.90
CA ALA A 46 19.06 6.75 -1.97
C ALA A 46 18.22 7.66 -1.06
N SER A 47 18.78 8.79 -0.61
CA SER A 47 18.08 9.79 0.19
C SER A 47 16.95 10.46 -0.60
N ILE A 48 17.23 10.91 -1.84
CA ILE A 48 16.22 11.53 -2.72
C ILE A 48 15.08 10.56 -2.99
N ILE A 49 15.40 9.33 -3.43
CA ILE A 49 14.40 8.33 -3.84
C ILE A 49 13.54 7.86 -2.66
N ARG A 50 14.10 7.78 -1.44
CA ARG A 50 13.34 7.45 -0.23
C ARG A 50 12.58 8.64 0.36
N GLY A 51 12.84 9.85 -0.10
CA GLY A 51 12.21 11.06 0.39
C GLY A 51 10.70 11.08 0.11
N ARG A 52 9.92 11.52 1.10
CA ARG A 52 8.45 11.64 1.00
C ARG A 52 8.02 12.52 -0.18
N TYR A 53 8.71 13.64 -0.39
CA TYR A 53 8.43 14.57 -1.49
C TYR A 53 8.59 13.90 -2.87
N PHE A 54 9.74 13.24 -3.08
CA PHE A 54 9.98 12.49 -4.31
C PHE A 54 8.95 11.38 -4.52
N MET A 55 8.62 10.60 -3.47
CA MET A 55 7.63 9.53 -3.54
C MET A 55 6.25 10.06 -3.97
N LYS A 56 5.84 11.22 -3.46
CA LYS A 56 4.59 11.87 -3.86
C LYS A 56 4.59 12.23 -5.35
N LEU A 57 5.67 12.85 -5.83
CA LEU A 57 5.82 13.19 -7.25
C LEU A 57 5.83 11.95 -8.14
N PHE A 58 6.60 10.93 -7.75
CA PHE A 58 6.69 9.66 -8.47
C PHE A 58 5.34 8.96 -8.55
N LEU A 59 4.57 8.92 -7.46
CA LEU A 59 3.23 8.32 -7.45
C LEU A 59 2.28 9.08 -8.38
N ASN A 60 2.24 10.42 -8.30
CA ASN A 60 1.40 11.23 -9.21
C ASN A 60 1.77 11.01 -10.68
N GLU A 61 3.06 11.01 -11.01
CA GLU A 61 3.57 10.73 -12.35
C GLU A 61 3.32 9.27 -12.78
N SER A 62 3.20 8.33 -11.84
CA SER A 62 2.88 6.94 -12.17
C SER A 62 1.42 6.75 -12.56
N LEU A 63 0.52 7.62 -12.08
CA LEU A 63 -0.92 7.56 -12.39
C LEU A 63 -1.23 7.97 -13.85
N THR A 64 -0.32 8.71 -14.50
CA THR A 64 -0.44 9.14 -15.90
C THR A 64 0.13 8.12 -16.90
N ARG A 65 0.84 7.09 -16.42
CA ARG A 65 1.44 6.04 -17.26
C ARG A 65 0.44 4.95 -17.60
N PRO A 66 0.70 4.14 -18.65
CA PRO A 66 -0.06 2.92 -18.93
C PRO A 66 -0.17 2.06 -17.68
N LYS A 67 -1.41 1.70 -17.33
CA LYS A 67 -1.69 1.06 -16.04
C LYS A 67 -1.49 -0.44 -16.17
N SER A 68 -0.94 -1.03 -15.12
CA SER A 68 -0.92 -2.48 -14.99
C SER A 68 -2.18 -2.92 -14.25
N VAL A 69 -2.86 -3.94 -14.77
CA VAL A 69 -4.04 -4.52 -14.12
C VAL A 69 -3.58 -5.63 -13.20
N VAL A 70 -3.98 -5.57 -11.93
CA VAL A 70 -3.75 -6.65 -10.97
C VAL A 70 -5.04 -7.43 -10.78
N PHE A 71 -5.04 -8.68 -11.19
CA PHE A 71 -6.11 -9.64 -10.93
C PHE A 71 -5.86 -10.34 -9.60
N VAL A 72 -6.90 -10.44 -8.78
CA VAL A 72 -6.88 -11.13 -7.49
C VAL A 72 -7.82 -12.32 -7.57
N PHE A 73 -7.29 -13.53 -7.53
CA PHE A 73 -8.07 -14.75 -7.54
C PHE A 73 -8.08 -15.35 -6.15
N ARG A 74 -9.26 -15.73 -5.66
CA ARG A 74 -9.41 -16.41 -4.38
C ARG A 74 -9.92 -17.82 -4.60
N LYS A 75 -9.14 -18.81 -4.19
CA LYS A 75 -9.55 -20.21 -4.16
C LYS A 75 -9.92 -20.59 -2.72
N ARG A 76 -11.13 -21.10 -2.56
CA ARG A 76 -11.60 -21.67 -1.29
C ARG A 76 -11.44 -23.18 -1.36
N TYR A 77 -11.03 -23.78 -0.26
CA TYR A 77 -10.94 -25.23 -0.13
C TYR A 77 -12.06 -25.68 0.80
N ASP A 78 -12.95 -26.55 0.31
CA ASP A 78 -14.07 -27.06 1.10
C ASP A 78 -13.56 -27.81 2.33
N GLY A 79 -14.19 -27.56 3.48
CA GLY A 79 -13.81 -28.16 4.77
C GLY A 79 -12.54 -27.58 5.44
N LEU A 80 -11.78 -26.70 4.79
CA LEU A 80 -10.56 -26.12 5.35
C LEU A 80 -10.75 -24.66 5.77
N SER A 81 -10.21 -24.29 6.93
CA SER A 81 -10.31 -22.93 7.48
C SER A 81 -9.49 -21.86 6.74
N TYR A 82 -8.85 -22.20 5.62
CA TYR A 82 -8.03 -21.29 4.83
C TYR A 82 -8.49 -21.19 3.36
N SER A 83 -8.12 -20.06 2.74
CA SER A 83 -8.27 -19.76 1.33
C SER A 83 -6.95 -19.29 0.76
N GLU A 84 -6.69 -19.62 -0.48
CA GLU A 84 -5.53 -19.18 -1.23
C GLU A 84 -5.90 -17.94 -2.04
N VAL A 85 -5.07 -16.92 -1.96
CA VAL A 85 -5.16 -15.74 -2.82
C VAL A 85 -3.98 -15.76 -3.77
N SER A 86 -4.25 -15.63 -5.07
CA SER A 86 -3.21 -15.45 -6.09
C SER A 86 -3.38 -14.10 -6.79
N LEU A 87 -2.28 -13.40 -6.99
CA LEU A 87 -2.22 -12.17 -7.76
C LEU A 87 -1.70 -12.49 -9.17
N LYS A 88 -2.22 -11.81 -10.19
CA LYS A 88 -1.64 -11.81 -11.55
C LYS A 88 -1.60 -10.40 -12.07
N ILE A 89 -0.49 -10.00 -12.69
CA ILE A 89 -0.31 -8.65 -13.22
C ILE A 89 -0.28 -8.73 -14.75
N ALA A 90 -1.14 -7.95 -15.39
CA ALA A 90 -1.11 -7.71 -16.82
C ALA A 90 -0.63 -6.28 -17.07
N HIS A 91 0.26 -6.09 -18.05
CA HIS A 91 0.68 -4.78 -18.50
C HIS A 91 -0.06 -4.42 -19.78
N GLU A 92 -0.51 -3.17 -19.91
CA GLU A 92 -1.01 -2.66 -21.17
C GLU A 92 0.13 -2.67 -22.20
N LEU A 93 -0.06 -3.42 -23.30
CA LEU A 93 0.90 -3.49 -24.39
C LEU A 93 0.83 -2.18 -25.16
N VAL A 94 1.93 -1.42 -25.18
CA VAL A 94 2.10 -0.39 -26.21
C VAL A 94 2.19 -1.15 -27.55
N PRO A 95 1.40 -0.79 -28.58
CA PRO A 95 1.51 -1.43 -29.88
C PRO A 95 2.83 -1.02 -30.52
N SER A 96 3.91 -1.74 -30.22
CA SER A 96 5.16 -1.66 -30.97
C SER A 96 5.03 -2.55 -32.21
N SER A 97 5.33 -1.98 -33.38
CA SER A 97 5.22 -2.56 -34.71
C SER A 97 6.23 -3.68 -35.02
N SER A 98 6.53 -4.56 -34.06
CA SER A 98 7.30 -5.77 -34.31
C SER A 98 6.82 -6.87 -33.39
N ASP A 99 6.55 -8.03 -33.98
CA ASP A 99 6.03 -9.26 -33.36
C ASP A 99 6.72 -9.67 -32.05
N ALA A 100 6.18 -9.19 -30.93
CA ALA A 100 6.48 -9.71 -29.60
C ALA A 100 5.17 -9.80 -28.80
N ALA A 101 4.44 -10.89 -29.02
CA ALA A 101 3.24 -11.24 -28.29
C ALA A 101 3.51 -11.35 -26.77
N SER A 102 2.70 -10.62 -26.00
CA SER A 102 2.40 -10.76 -24.57
C SER A 102 3.57 -10.95 -23.60
N SER A 103 4.13 -9.86 -23.06
CA SER A 103 4.82 -9.93 -21.76
C SER A 103 3.81 -9.93 -20.61
N LEU A 104 3.02 -11.00 -20.47
CA LEU A 104 2.22 -11.22 -19.26
C LEU A 104 3.18 -11.57 -18.12
N ALA A 105 3.61 -10.58 -17.34
CA ALA A 105 4.40 -10.84 -16.14
C ALA A 105 3.50 -11.44 -15.05
N THR A 106 3.31 -12.75 -15.09
CA THR A 106 2.49 -13.47 -14.11
C THR A 106 3.24 -13.58 -12.79
N TYR A 107 3.06 -12.60 -11.92
CA TYR A 107 3.59 -12.65 -10.55
C TYR A 107 2.65 -13.43 -9.64
N HIS A 108 2.85 -14.74 -9.53
CA HIS A 108 2.15 -15.54 -8.53
C HIS A 108 2.66 -15.21 -7.13
N VAL A 109 1.79 -14.62 -6.32
CA VAL A 109 1.95 -14.52 -4.87
C VAL A 109 0.82 -15.34 -4.28
N THR A 110 1.14 -16.49 -3.70
CA THR A 110 0.17 -17.30 -2.95
C THR A 110 0.17 -16.81 -1.52
N VAL A 111 -0.97 -16.26 -1.08
CA VAL A 111 -1.19 -15.90 0.31
C VAL A 111 -2.25 -16.82 0.88
N HIS A 112 -1.88 -17.56 1.93
CA HIS A 112 -2.84 -18.29 2.74
C HIS A 112 -3.54 -17.32 3.68
N THR A 113 -4.86 -17.23 3.58
CA THR A 113 -5.68 -16.37 4.43
C THR A 113 -6.79 -17.19 5.06
N LEU A 114 -7.25 -16.84 6.25
CA LEU A 114 -8.37 -17.54 6.89
C LEU A 114 -9.66 -17.41 6.06
N GLN A 115 -10.63 -18.31 6.28
CA GLN A 115 -11.96 -18.14 5.72
C GLN A 115 -12.54 -16.78 6.16
N ARG A 116 -13.25 -16.10 5.24
CA ARG A 116 -13.87 -14.77 5.46
C ARG A 116 -12.92 -13.58 5.59
N THR A 117 -11.62 -13.76 5.32
CA THR A 117 -10.70 -12.61 5.15
C THR A 117 -11.15 -11.71 4.00
N LYS A 118 -11.10 -10.41 4.20
CA LYS A 118 -11.38 -9.41 3.16
C LYS A 118 -10.05 -9.02 2.50
N ILE A 119 -10.11 -8.66 1.22
CA ILE A 119 -9.01 -8.03 0.48
C ILE A 119 -9.54 -6.67 0.06
N SER A 120 -8.91 -5.61 0.55
CA SER A 120 -9.25 -4.24 0.15
C SER A 120 -8.81 -3.99 -1.30
N PRO A 121 -9.54 -3.15 -2.06
CA PRO A 121 -9.06 -2.61 -3.32
C PRO A 121 -7.68 -2.00 -3.19
N SER A 122 -6.95 -2.00 -4.32
CA SER A 122 -5.62 -1.45 -4.31
C SER A 122 -5.63 0.07 -4.19
N VAL A 123 -4.77 0.61 -3.33
CA VAL A 123 -4.51 2.04 -3.23
C VAL A 123 -3.04 2.27 -3.58
N HIS A 124 -2.80 2.98 -4.68
CA HIS A 124 -1.44 3.23 -5.21
C HIS A 124 -0.59 1.95 -5.38
N GLY A 125 -1.22 0.84 -5.78
CA GLY A 125 -0.56 -0.45 -5.95
C GLY A 125 -0.34 -1.22 -4.65
N LEU A 126 -0.70 -0.69 -3.48
CA LEU A 126 -0.71 -1.45 -2.23
C LEU A 126 -2.03 -2.20 -2.08
N ILE A 127 -1.98 -3.37 -1.44
CA ILE A 127 -3.15 -4.22 -1.16
C ILE A 127 -3.18 -4.49 0.35
N CYS A 128 -4.32 -4.28 0.99
CA CYS A 128 -4.52 -4.67 2.38
C CYS A 128 -5.39 -5.93 2.44
N TYR A 129 -4.96 -6.93 3.20
CA TYR A 129 -5.70 -8.17 3.36
C TYR A 129 -5.42 -8.80 4.73
N GLY A 130 -6.20 -9.83 5.07
CA GLY A 130 -5.93 -10.68 6.21
C GLY A 130 -7.12 -10.76 7.15
N PRO A 131 -7.02 -11.61 8.19
CA PRO A 131 -8.04 -11.65 9.22
C PRO A 131 -7.95 -10.40 10.11
N PRO A 132 -9.04 -10.08 10.82
CA PRO A 132 -9.07 -9.04 11.86
C PRO A 132 -7.88 -9.07 12.83
N SER A 133 -7.38 -10.26 13.16
CA SER A 133 -6.28 -10.50 14.10
C SER A 133 -4.87 -10.32 13.50
N GLU A 134 -4.76 -10.25 12.18
CA GLU A 134 -3.48 -10.24 11.46
C GLU A 134 -3.64 -9.56 10.09
N LEU A 135 -3.92 -8.26 10.11
CA LEU A 135 -3.98 -7.47 8.89
C LEU A 135 -2.57 -7.24 8.33
N ILE A 136 -2.45 -7.33 7.01
CA ILE A 136 -1.21 -7.17 6.27
C ILE A 136 -1.42 -6.16 5.17
N VAL A 137 -0.45 -5.26 4.98
CA VAL A 137 -0.34 -4.41 3.80
C VAL A 137 0.80 -4.95 2.94
N TYR A 138 0.47 -5.28 1.69
CA TYR A 138 1.38 -5.88 0.74
C TYR A 138 1.60 -4.98 -0.48
N ASN A 139 2.85 -4.92 -0.91
CA ASN A 139 3.27 -4.23 -2.12
C ASN A 139 3.73 -5.27 -3.16
N PRO A 140 2.90 -5.61 -4.16
CA PRO A 140 3.25 -6.58 -5.20
C PRO A 140 4.48 -6.19 -6.02
N CYS A 141 4.72 -4.90 -6.20
CA CYS A 141 5.85 -4.41 -7.00
C CYS A 141 7.19 -4.62 -6.31
N THR A 142 7.24 -4.47 -4.99
CA THR A 142 8.47 -4.67 -4.19
C THR A 142 8.53 -6.05 -3.52
N ARG A 143 7.43 -6.81 -3.55
CA ARG A 143 7.24 -8.09 -2.84
C ARG A 143 7.45 -7.99 -1.34
N ARG A 144 7.21 -6.81 -0.76
CA ARG A 144 7.32 -6.57 0.68
C ARG A 144 5.93 -6.52 1.30
N SER A 145 5.83 -7.05 2.50
CA SER A 145 4.65 -6.98 3.36
C SER A 145 5.00 -6.30 4.68
N ALA A 146 4.01 -5.63 5.26
CA ALA A 146 4.05 -5.15 6.63
C ALA A 146 2.82 -5.70 7.37
N THR A 147 3.05 -6.41 8.47
CA THR A 147 1.98 -6.85 9.37
C THR A 147 1.61 -5.70 10.29
N LEU A 148 0.32 -5.41 10.41
CA LEU A 148 -0.20 -4.31 11.22
C LEU A 148 -0.37 -4.75 12.69
N PRO A 149 -0.38 -3.79 13.64
CA PRO A 149 -0.73 -4.08 15.03
C PRO A 149 -2.11 -4.76 15.12
N LYS A 150 -2.25 -5.68 16.07
CA LYS A 150 -3.50 -6.44 16.25
C LYS A 150 -4.63 -5.52 16.72
N VAL A 151 -5.84 -5.76 16.21
CA VAL A 151 -7.06 -5.13 16.69
C VAL A 151 -7.77 -6.08 17.66
N ASN A 152 -8.01 -5.63 18.89
CA ASN A 152 -8.68 -6.41 19.93
C ASN A 152 -10.21 -6.35 19.79
N ALA A 153 -10.78 -7.17 18.90
CA ALA A 153 -12.24 -7.24 18.71
C ALA A 153 -12.91 -8.45 19.39
N GLY A 154 -12.15 -9.37 19.99
CA GLY A 154 -12.69 -10.62 20.52
C GLY A 154 -13.32 -11.46 19.40
N ARG A 155 -14.60 -11.88 19.57
CA ARG A 155 -15.35 -12.64 18.55
C ARG A 155 -16.13 -11.76 17.57
N ARG A 156 -16.00 -10.43 17.67
CA ARG A 156 -16.73 -9.47 16.84
C ARG A 156 -16.20 -9.43 15.41
N ALA A 157 -17.08 -9.10 14.47
CA ALA A 157 -16.68 -8.92 13.08
C ALA A 157 -15.93 -7.59 12.90
N ILE A 158 -14.91 -7.59 12.04
CA ILE A 158 -14.20 -6.36 11.65
C ILE A 158 -14.27 -6.19 10.14
N ASN A 159 -14.61 -4.99 9.71
CA ASN A 159 -14.40 -4.51 8.35
C ASN A 159 -13.13 -3.67 8.31
N HIS A 160 -12.29 -3.83 7.29
CA HIS A 160 -11.10 -2.99 7.10
C HIS A 160 -11.08 -2.36 5.70
N TYR A 161 -10.42 -1.23 5.60
CA TYR A 161 -10.30 -0.42 4.39
C TYR A 161 -8.93 0.24 4.33
N LEU A 162 -8.28 0.18 3.18
CA LEU A 162 -7.05 0.93 2.90
C LEU A 162 -7.40 2.27 2.24
N GLY A 163 -6.72 3.33 2.67
CA GLY A 163 -6.82 4.66 2.08
C GLY A 163 -5.47 5.37 2.04
N TYR A 164 -5.44 6.50 1.34
CA TYR A 164 -4.27 7.37 1.24
C TYR A 164 -4.68 8.81 1.51
N ASP A 165 -3.98 9.48 2.42
CA ASP A 165 -4.17 10.89 2.74
C ASP A 165 -3.21 11.74 1.89
N PRO A 166 -3.70 12.46 0.85
CA PRO A 166 -2.85 13.26 -0.03
C PRO A 166 -2.28 14.53 0.61
N ILE A 167 -2.85 14.97 1.74
CA ILE A 167 -2.40 16.14 2.49
C ILE A 167 -1.10 15.79 3.20
N ASN A 168 -1.13 14.73 4.01
CA ASN A 168 0.02 14.31 4.82
C ASN A 168 0.94 13.30 4.12
N ASN A 169 0.53 12.80 2.94
CA ASN A 169 1.23 11.77 2.17
C ASN A 169 1.39 10.47 2.98
N ASP A 170 0.34 10.09 3.70
CA ASP A 170 0.34 8.92 4.56
C ASP A 170 -0.71 7.91 4.09
N TYR A 171 -0.38 6.62 4.17
CA TYR A 171 -1.38 5.58 4.02
C TYR A 171 -2.11 5.38 5.34
N LYS A 172 -3.41 5.14 5.28
CA LYS A 172 -4.24 4.91 6.45
C LYS A 172 -5.04 3.64 6.30
N VAL A 173 -5.22 2.91 7.40
CA VAL A 173 -6.10 1.75 7.47
C VAL A 173 -7.22 2.07 8.44
N LEU A 174 -8.45 2.01 7.94
CA LEU A 174 -9.66 2.13 8.75
C LEU A 174 -10.13 0.73 9.12
N CYS A 175 -10.41 0.51 10.39
CA CYS A 175 -11.07 -0.70 10.89
C CYS A 175 -12.38 -0.31 11.58
N ILE A 176 -13.46 -1.03 11.26
CA ILE A 176 -14.76 -0.89 11.89
C ILE A 176 -15.08 -2.19 12.60
N ILE A 177 -15.13 -2.17 13.93
CA ILE A 177 -15.56 -3.29 14.75
C ILE A 177 -17.07 -3.21 14.91
N ARG A 178 -17.74 -4.33 14.64
CA ARG A 178 -19.19 -4.42 14.69
C ARG A 178 -19.67 -5.07 15.98
N GLY A 179 -20.76 -4.55 16.49
CA GLY A 179 -21.50 -5.17 17.58
C GLY A 179 -21.99 -6.56 17.25
N MET A 180 -22.33 -7.31 18.30
CA MET A 180 -22.90 -8.64 18.13
C MET A 180 -24.23 -8.57 17.37
N PRO A 181 -24.51 -9.52 16.47
CA PRO A 181 -25.81 -9.61 15.82
C PRO A 181 -26.93 -9.68 16.86
N LYS A 182 -27.95 -8.82 16.72
CA LYS A 182 -29.17 -8.85 17.52
C LYS A 182 -30.31 -9.44 16.69
N LEU A 183 -31.39 -9.90 17.33
CA LEU A 183 -32.57 -10.44 16.64
C LEU A 183 -33.11 -9.50 15.54
N SER A 184 -33.11 -8.19 15.80
CA SER A 184 -33.53 -7.14 14.85
C SER A 184 -32.47 -6.77 13.81
N ASN A 185 -31.19 -7.08 14.04
CA ASN A 185 -30.09 -6.79 13.13
C ASN A 185 -29.07 -7.93 13.12
N ARG A 186 -29.24 -8.83 12.14
CA ARG A 186 -28.35 -9.99 11.94
C ARG A 186 -26.94 -9.63 11.51
N ARG A 187 -26.71 -8.38 11.11
CA ARG A 187 -25.43 -7.90 10.58
C ARG A 187 -24.56 -7.28 11.69
N GLY A 188 -25.16 -6.66 12.71
CA GLY A 188 -24.45 -5.91 13.74
C GLY A 188 -24.04 -4.52 13.23
N LEU A 189 -24.13 -3.51 14.10
CA LEU A 189 -23.82 -2.11 13.80
C LEU A 189 -22.34 -1.81 14.07
N ALA A 190 -21.80 -0.80 13.41
CA ALA A 190 -20.50 -0.22 13.76
C ALA A 190 -20.52 0.30 15.21
N GLU A 191 -19.58 -0.15 16.04
CA GLU A 191 -19.44 0.26 17.45
C GLU A 191 -18.12 0.98 17.71
N GLU A 192 -17.04 0.53 17.08
CA GLU A 192 -15.72 1.15 17.22
C GLU A 192 -15.12 1.37 15.83
N ILE A 193 -14.60 2.57 15.60
CA ILE A 193 -13.94 2.94 14.36
C ILE A 193 -12.50 3.32 14.71
N LEU A 194 -11.56 2.55 14.17
CA LEU A 194 -10.13 2.68 14.46
C LEU A 194 -9.41 3.11 13.19
N VAL A 195 -8.47 4.05 13.32
CA VAL A 195 -7.59 4.47 12.22
C VAL A 195 -6.15 4.23 12.61
N LEU A 196 -5.41 3.55 11.73
CA LEU A 196 -3.96 3.43 11.79
C LEU A 196 -3.34 4.23 10.66
N THR A 197 -2.30 5.00 10.94
CA THR A 197 -1.50 5.70 9.93
C THR A 197 -0.18 4.95 9.74
N LEU A 198 0.15 4.58 8.51
CA LEU A 198 1.32 3.76 8.18
C LEU A 198 2.54 4.63 7.89
N GLY A 199 3.71 4.22 8.39
CA GLY A 199 5.00 4.80 7.97
C GLY A 199 5.33 6.16 8.58
N SER A 200 4.65 6.55 9.65
CA SER A 200 5.07 7.70 10.46
C SER A 200 6.17 7.29 11.42
N SER A 201 7.41 7.74 11.18
CA SER A 201 8.50 7.57 12.16
C SER A 201 8.28 8.40 13.44
N THR A 202 7.24 9.23 13.50
CA THR A 202 6.95 10.17 14.58
C THR A 202 5.65 9.88 15.32
N HIS A 203 4.83 8.95 14.84
CA HIS A 203 3.61 8.51 15.54
C HIS A 203 3.72 7.04 15.88
N GLN A 204 3.37 6.69 17.13
CA GLN A 204 3.16 5.31 17.55
C GLN A 204 2.34 4.58 16.48
N ASP A 205 2.87 3.45 16.00
CA ASP A 205 2.17 2.46 15.18
C ASP A 205 1.04 1.82 16.01
N SER A 206 0.05 2.61 16.38
CA SER A 206 -1.07 2.21 17.23
C SER A 206 -2.39 2.69 16.64
N TRP A 207 -3.42 1.88 16.89
CA TRP A 207 -4.77 2.18 16.48
C TRP A 207 -5.31 3.37 17.27
N LYS A 208 -5.81 4.38 16.57
CA LYS A 208 -6.49 5.52 17.16
C LYS A 208 -8.00 5.34 17.02
N MET A 209 -8.71 5.34 18.14
CA MET A 209 -10.17 5.32 18.13
C MET A 209 -10.69 6.69 17.68
N MET A 210 -11.58 6.69 16.69
CA MET A 210 -12.33 7.88 16.31
C MET A 210 -13.52 8.04 17.27
N ASN A 211 -13.77 9.27 17.70
CA ASN A 211 -14.94 9.55 18.53
C ASN A 211 -16.20 9.47 17.67
N ILE A 212 -17.05 8.47 17.93
CA ILE A 212 -18.32 8.27 17.23
C ILE A 212 -19.44 9.10 17.88
N GLN A 213 -19.20 9.65 19.09
CA GLN A 213 -20.23 10.31 19.90
C GLN A 213 -20.76 11.61 19.31
N ASP A 214 -20.07 12.24 18.36
CA ASP A 214 -20.48 13.52 17.79
C ASP A 214 -21.65 13.43 16.77
N ASN A 215 -22.32 12.27 16.65
CA ASN A 215 -23.40 12.01 15.68
C ASN A 215 -23.01 12.24 14.19
N ILE A 216 -21.73 12.45 13.90
CA ILE A 216 -21.21 12.68 12.54
C ILE A 216 -21.36 11.40 11.69
N ILE A 217 -21.24 10.23 12.33
CA ILE A 217 -21.32 8.93 11.66
C ILE A 217 -22.61 8.24 12.11
N PRO A 218 -23.61 8.07 11.22
CA PRO A 218 -24.85 7.42 11.59
C PRO A 218 -24.60 5.96 11.98
N HIS A 219 -25.48 5.41 12.83
CA HIS A 219 -25.50 3.98 13.07
C HIS A 219 -25.67 3.24 11.74
N HIS A 220 -24.67 2.43 11.41
CA HIS A 220 -24.65 1.74 10.12
C HIS A 220 -23.99 0.38 10.22
N SER A 221 -24.26 -0.46 9.22
CA SER A 221 -23.65 -1.76 9.05
C SER A 221 -22.86 -1.79 7.74
N PRO A 222 -21.51 -1.80 7.78
CA PRO A 222 -20.70 -1.66 6.58
C PRO A 222 -20.74 -2.89 5.67
N LEU A 223 -20.66 -2.63 4.36
CA LEU A 223 -20.54 -3.62 3.29
C LEU A 223 -19.09 -3.73 2.78
N SER A 224 -18.88 -4.68 1.88
CA SER A 224 -17.58 -4.97 1.25
C SER A 224 -17.34 -4.19 -0.04
N GLU A 225 -18.24 -3.30 -0.42
CA GLU A 225 -18.06 -2.42 -1.57
C GLU A 225 -17.43 -1.11 -1.07
N GLU A 226 -16.20 -0.86 -1.51
CA GLU A 226 -15.44 0.34 -1.15
C GLU A 226 -14.60 0.86 -2.29
N LEU A 227 -14.22 2.13 -2.17
CA LEU A 227 -13.36 2.81 -3.12
C LEU A 227 -12.63 3.96 -2.42
N CYS A 228 -11.34 4.12 -2.67
CA CYS A 228 -10.58 5.28 -2.19
C CYS A 228 -10.16 6.13 -3.40
N ILE A 229 -10.72 7.34 -3.52
CA ILE A 229 -10.39 8.28 -4.60
C ILE A 229 -9.98 9.61 -3.97
N ASN A 230 -8.83 10.15 -4.41
CA ASN A 230 -8.38 11.50 -4.07
C ASN A 230 -8.40 11.84 -2.57
N GLY A 231 -8.09 10.87 -1.71
CA GLY A 231 -8.10 11.07 -0.26
C GLY A 231 -9.40 10.79 0.46
N VAL A 232 -10.46 10.44 -0.27
CA VAL A 232 -11.77 10.13 0.30
C VAL A 232 -12.06 8.65 0.16
N LEU A 233 -12.37 8.01 1.29
CA LEU A 233 -12.82 6.62 1.35
C LEU A 233 -14.34 6.58 1.27
N TYR A 234 -14.85 5.92 0.25
CA TYR A 234 -16.26 5.60 0.05
C TYR A 234 -16.48 4.13 0.37
N TYR A 235 -17.55 3.82 1.09
CA TYR A 235 -18.01 2.44 1.27
C TYR A 235 -19.52 2.42 1.43
N GLN A 236 -20.15 1.34 0.97
CA GLN A 236 -21.59 1.18 1.18
C GLN A 236 -21.87 0.66 2.60
N ALA A 237 -23.01 1.09 3.16
CA ALA A 237 -23.49 0.63 4.44
C ALA A 237 -25.01 0.66 4.51
N PHE A 238 -25.59 -0.22 5.33
CA PHE A 238 -26.99 -0.13 5.72
C PHE A 238 -27.14 0.81 6.91
N THR A 239 -27.98 1.82 6.79
CA THR A 239 -28.46 2.63 7.91
C THR A 239 -29.84 2.10 8.31
N GLY A 240 -30.07 1.88 9.60
CA GLY A 240 -31.30 1.29 10.13
C GLY A 240 -31.38 1.43 11.63
#